data_AF-A0A6I2UWQ7-F1
#
_entry.id   AF-A0A6I2UWQ7-F1
#
_cell.length_a   1.000
_cell.length_b   1.000
_cell.length_c   1.000
_cell.angle_alpha   90.00
_cell.angle_beta   90.00
_cell.angle_gamma   90.00
#
_symmetry.space_group_name_H-M   'P 1'
#
loop_
_entity.id
_entity.type
_entity.pdbx_description
1 polymer ?
#
loop_
_entity_poly.entity_id
_entity_poly.type
_entity_poly.pdbx_seq_one_letter_code
_entity_poly.pdbx_strand_id
1 'polypeptide(L)'
;MLEKPHCGWSRLTLGDNSWRLSYVNCDLPIEWLLSVTRGLSGNEDFYLWNDKEGSDLHCNIHDDYCQIYDTLEEKEYIIPVSKIQFCKWLLMDIDNYFGEWLSWDDNSSWNPDMPRFKSQEEKDKYYNERREILTFLRNRLAELLNELES
;
A
#
# COMPACT_ATOMS: atom_id res chain seq x y z
N MET A 1 -7.81 5.86 -0.69
CA MET A 1 -8.10 4.43 -0.89
C MET A 1 -7.42 3.93 -2.15
N LEU A 2 -7.10 2.65 -2.15
CA LEU A 2 -6.06 2.01 -2.93
C LEU A 2 -6.67 0.98 -3.88
N GLU A 3 -6.38 1.12 -5.16
CA GLU A 3 -6.86 0.17 -6.16
C GLU A 3 -6.13 -1.19 -6.05
N LYS A 4 -6.76 -2.24 -6.56
CA LYS A 4 -6.07 -3.52 -6.70
C LYS A 4 -4.82 -3.37 -7.57
N PRO A 5 -3.72 -4.05 -7.23
CA PRO A 5 -2.53 -4.03 -8.05
C PRO A 5 -2.81 -4.65 -9.43
N HIS A 6 -2.26 -4.05 -10.47
CA HIS A 6 -2.36 -4.49 -11.85
C HIS A 6 -1.03 -4.26 -12.58
N CYS A 7 -0.42 -5.35 -13.04
CA CYS A 7 0.84 -5.31 -13.81
C CYS A 7 1.98 -4.55 -13.11
N GLY A 8 2.07 -4.63 -11.78
CA GLY A 8 3.08 -3.90 -11.01
C GLY A 8 2.75 -2.42 -10.78
N TRP A 9 1.47 -2.05 -10.85
CA TRP A 9 0.99 -0.70 -10.58
C TRP A 9 -0.24 -0.73 -9.67
N SER A 10 -0.48 0.31 -8.91
CA SER A 10 -1.79 0.63 -8.32
C SER A 10 -1.98 2.14 -8.32
N ARG A 11 -3.06 2.61 -7.71
CA ARG A 11 -3.42 4.00 -7.57
C ARG A 11 -3.92 4.25 -6.16
N LEU A 12 -3.32 5.24 -5.51
CA LEU A 12 -3.83 5.82 -4.28
C LEU A 12 -4.68 7.04 -4.63
N THR A 13 -5.93 7.06 -4.19
CA THR A 13 -6.85 8.20 -4.36
C THR A 13 -7.29 8.72 -3.00
N LEU A 14 -7.04 9.99 -2.68
CA LEU A 14 -7.45 10.61 -1.41
C LEU A 14 -8.03 12.00 -1.67
N GLY A 15 -9.27 12.22 -1.25
CA GLY A 15 -10.04 13.41 -1.64
C GLY A 15 -10.12 13.50 -3.17
N ASP A 16 -9.76 14.68 -3.71
CA ASP A 16 -9.73 14.92 -5.16
C ASP A 16 -8.37 14.59 -5.81
N ASN A 17 -7.42 14.05 -5.04
CA ASN A 17 -6.06 13.77 -5.51
C ASN A 17 -5.87 12.28 -5.81
N SER A 18 -5.02 11.98 -6.79
CA SER A 18 -4.74 10.61 -7.22
C SER A 18 -3.29 10.47 -7.66
N TRP A 19 -2.60 9.47 -7.10
CA TRP A 19 -1.21 9.13 -7.42
C TRP A 19 -1.13 7.69 -7.89
N ARG A 20 -0.36 7.46 -8.96
CA ARG A 20 -0.04 6.12 -9.40
C ARG A 20 1.17 5.63 -8.63
N LEU A 21 1.09 4.39 -8.14
CA LEU A 21 2.14 3.78 -7.35
C LEU A 21 2.80 2.69 -8.19
N SER A 22 4.13 2.74 -8.29
CA SER A 22 4.94 1.72 -8.96
C SER A 22 5.29 0.61 -8.00
N TYR A 23 5.16 -0.63 -8.48
CA TYR A 23 5.55 -1.86 -7.80
C TYR A 23 6.54 -2.70 -8.61
N VAL A 24 7.13 -2.10 -9.65
CA VAL A 24 7.86 -2.83 -10.71
C VAL A 24 9.19 -3.45 -10.21
N ASN A 25 9.76 -2.95 -9.10
CA ASN A 25 11.10 -3.33 -8.64
C ASN A 25 11.18 -4.03 -7.27
N CYS A 26 10.08 -4.17 -6.52
CA CYS A 26 10.00 -5.01 -5.32
C CYS A 26 8.55 -5.33 -4.94
N ASP A 27 8.34 -6.13 -3.88
CA ASP A 27 7.02 -6.41 -3.29
C ASP A 27 6.47 -5.17 -2.54
N LEU A 28 6.55 -4.03 -3.22
CA LEU A 28 6.06 -2.73 -2.78
C LEU A 28 4.64 -2.70 -2.29
N PRO A 29 3.69 -3.55 -2.75
CA PRO A 29 2.38 -3.60 -2.12
C PRO A 29 2.53 -3.94 -0.62
N ILE A 30 3.35 -4.93 -0.29
CA ILE A 30 3.60 -5.35 1.09
C ILE A 30 4.46 -4.33 1.83
N GLU A 31 5.53 -3.82 1.23
CA GLU A 31 6.37 -2.80 1.87
C GLU A 31 5.60 -1.51 2.14
N TRP A 32 4.73 -1.10 1.21
CA TRP A 32 3.80 0.02 1.35
C TRP A 32 2.86 -0.19 2.53
N LEU A 33 2.20 -1.35 2.60
CA LEU A 33 1.29 -1.67 3.70
C LEU A 33 2.01 -1.66 5.05
N LEU A 34 3.25 -2.19 5.10
CA LEU A 34 4.09 -2.15 6.30
C LEU A 34 4.44 -0.72 6.69
N SER A 35 4.84 0.11 5.73
CA SER A 35 5.20 1.53 5.92
C SER A 35 4.02 2.33 6.48
N VAL A 36 2.84 2.16 5.87
CA VAL A 36 1.60 2.79 6.29
C VAL A 36 1.18 2.34 7.69
N THR A 37 1.25 1.04 7.99
CA THR A 37 0.87 0.50 9.31
C THR A 37 1.79 1.03 10.41
N ARG A 38 3.08 1.23 10.12
CA ARG A 38 4.04 1.88 11.03
C ARG A 38 3.70 3.34 11.25
N GLY A 39 3.48 4.11 10.18
CA GLY A 39 3.08 5.51 10.26
C GLY A 39 1.80 5.71 11.08
N LEU A 40 0.81 4.84 10.88
CA LEU A 40 -0.44 4.82 11.66
C LEU A 40 -0.22 4.46 13.14
N SER A 41 0.74 3.60 13.47
CA SER A 41 1.02 3.20 14.86
C SER A 41 1.81 4.25 15.65
N GLY A 42 2.64 5.06 14.97
CA GLY A 42 3.61 5.95 15.63
C GLY A 42 3.49 7.45 15.33
N ASN A 43 2.54 7.87 14.48
CA ASN A 43 2.53 9.21 13.85
C ASN A 43 3.85 9.52 13.13
N GLU A 44 4.49 8.48 12.58
CA GLU A 44 5.74 8.58 11.85
C GLU A 44 5.48 8.86 10.36
N ASP A 45 6.37 9.63 9.75
CA ASP A 45 6.38 9.81 8.30
C ASP A 45 6.62 8.48 7.60
N PHE A 46 5.87 8.22 6.54
CA PHE A 46 6.05 7.05 5.68
C PHE A 46 6.15 7.47 4.22
N TYR A 47 6.81 6.65 3.41
CA TYR A 47 7.19 6.98 2.04
C TYR A 47 6.47 6.06 1.06
N LEU A 48 5.97 6.64 -0.05
CA LEU A 48 5.38 5.89 -1.17
C LEU A 48 6.15 6.17 -2.45
N TRP A 49 6.48 5.14 -3.20
CA TRP A 49 7.11 5.32 -4.51
C TRP A 49 6.05 5.59 -5.57
N ASN A 50 6.16 6.77 -6.18
CA ASN A 50 5.25 7.22 -7.22
C ASN A 50 5.77 6.77 -8.60
N ASP A 51 4.88 6.69 -9.60
CA ASP A 51 5.20 6.09 -10.90
C ASP A 51 6.23 6.88 -11.72
N LYS A 52 6.36 8.18 -11.44
CA LYS A 52 7.31 9.04 -12.11
C LYS A 52 8.70 8.80 -11.50
N GLU A 53 9.69 8.46 -12.34
CA GLU A 53 11.08 8.33 -11.91
C GLU A 53 11.53 9.55 -11.09
N GLY A 54 12.07 9.31 -9.90
CA GLY A 54 12.53 10.35 -8.97
C GLY A 54 11.44 11.02 -8.15
N SER A 55 10.20 10.53 -8.18
CA SER A 55 9.11 11.02 -7.33
C SER A 55 8.81 10.07 -6.18
N ASP A 56 8.86 10.60 -4.97
CA ASP A 56 8.45 9.94 -3.74
C ASP A 56 7.34 10.79 -3.11
N LEU A 57 6.36 10.12 -2.51
CA LEU A 57 5.35 10.77 -1.70
C LEU A 57 5.74 10.59 -0.24
N HIS A 58 6.02 11.70 0.43
CA HIS A 58 6.22 11.70 1.88
C HIS A 58 4.86 11.91 2.51
N CYS A 59 4.42 10.97 3.34
CA CYS A 59 3.08 10.95 3.89
C CYS A 59 3.13 10.98 5.42
N ASN A 60 2.26 11.79 6.00
CA ASN A 60 1.98 11.79 7.44
C ASN A 60 0.47 11.73 7.65
N ILE A 61 0.01 10.89 8.58
CA ILE A 61 -1.40 10.77 8.92
C ILE A 61 -1.60 11.31 10.33
N HIS A 62 -2.22 12.48 10.39
CA HIS A 62 -2.64 13.14 11.63
C HIS A 62 -4.04 12.67 12.00
N ASP A 63 -4.48 12.99 13.21
CA ASP A 63 -5.79 12.56 13.72
C ASP A 63 -6.94 12.99 12.79
N ASP A 64 -6.89 14.23 12.29
CA ASP A 64 -7.97 14.84 11.50
C ASP A 64 -7.66 15.00 10.00
N TYR A 65 -6.43 14.77 9.57
CA TYR A 65 -6.03 14.98 8.17
C TYR A 65 -4.85 14.12 7.75
N CYS A 66 -4.72 13.92 6.44
CA CYS A 66 -3.54 13.33 5.81
C CYS A 66 -2.72 14.43 5.13
N GLN A 67 -1.42 14.42 5.35
CA GLN A 67 -0.45 15.28 4.70
C GLN A 67 0.35 14.44 3.71
N ILE A 68 0.42 14.90 2.46
CA ILE A 68 1.23 14.26 1.41
C ILE A 68 2.08 15.34 0.76
N TYR A 69 3.39 15.12 0.73
CA TYR A 69 4.34 15.94 -0.03
C TYR A 69 4.83 15.16 -1.23
N ASP A 70 4.58 15.69 -2.43
CA ASP A 70 5.10 15.15 -3.69
C ASP A 70 6.45 15.80 -3.98
N THR A 71 7.53 15.02 -3.93
CA THR A 71 8.89 15.53 -4.08
C THR A 71 9.19 16.05 -5.48
N LEU A 72 8.51 15.55 -6.50
CA LEU A 72 8.74 15.95 -7.88
C LEU A 72 8.00 17.24 -8.23
N GLU A 73 6.76 17.38 -7.73
CA GLU A 73 5.97 18.59 -7.92
C GLU A 73 6.32 19.69 -6.91
N GLU A 74 7.17 19.37 -5.92
CA GLU A 74 7.49 20.21 -4.76
C GLU A 74 6.22 20.77 -4.09
N LYS A 75 5.20 19.92 -3.99
CA LYS A 75 3.85 20.33 -3.61
C LYS A 75 3.33 19.55 -2.42
N GLU A 76 2.80 20.30 -1.47
CA GLU A 76 2.14 19.78 -0.29
C GLU A 76 0.61 19.72 -0.48
N TYR A 77 0.04 18.62 -0.02
CA TYR A 77 -1.38 18.32 -0.05
C TYR A 77 -1.86 18.06 1.38
N ILE A 78 -2.79 18.87 1.86
CA ILE A 78 -3.50 18.66 3.13
C ILE A 78 -4.91 18.18 2.80
N ILE A 79 -5.19 16.92 3.14
CA ILE A 79 -6.40 16.22 2.74
C ILE A 79 -7.23 15.95 4.00
N PRO A 80 -8.50 16.41 4.07
CA PRO A 80 -9.35 16.25 5.26
C PRO A 80 -9.88 14.82 5.38
N VAL A 81 -8.96 13.88 5.59
CA VAL A 81 -9.21 12.46 5.84
C VAL A 81 -8.59 12.15 7.18
N SER A 82 -9.44 11.83 8.16
CA SER A 82 -8.98 11.49 9.51
C SER A 82 -8.21 10.16 9.52
N LYS A 83 -7.39 9.97 10.54
CA LYS A 83 -6.67 8.71 10.78
C LYS A 83 -7.60 7.50 10.83
N ILE A 84 -8.74 7.65 11.51
CA ILE A 84 -9.79 6.62 11.59
C ILE A 84 -10.34 6.30 10.19
N GLN A 85 -10.66 7.33 9.40
CA GLN A 85 -11.21 7.15 8.07
C GLN A 85 -10.20 6.50 7.12
N PHE A 86 -8.92 6.90 7.22
CA PHE A 86 -7.83 6.29 6.48
C PHE A 86 -7.70 4.79 6.83
N CYS A 87 -7.64 4.44 8.11
CA CYS A 87 -7.58 3.05 8.57
C CYS A 87 -8.76 2.21 8.05
N LYS A 88 -9.99 2.74 8.13
CA LYS A 88 -11.20 2.06 7.64
C LYS A 88 -11.10 1.77 6.14
N TRP A 89 -10.75 2.77 5.35
CA TRP A 89 -10.64 2.62 3.90
C TRP A 89 -9.55 1.63 3.52
N LEU A 90 -8.39 1.70 4.16
CA LEU A 90 -7.30 0.78 3.89
C LEU A 90 -7.67 -0.67 4.25
N LEU A 91 -8.29 -0.88 5.41
CA LEU A 91 -8.75 -2.21 5.81
C LEU A 91 -9.78 -2.76 4.81
N MET A 92 -10.71 -1.92 4.35
CA MET A 92 -11.67 -2.30 3.31
C MET A 92 -10.98 -2.66 1.99
N ASP A 93 -9.94 -1.92 1.58
CA ASP A 93 -9.20 -2.20 0.34
C ASP A 93 -8.47 -3.55 0.41
N ILE A 94 -7.81 -3.83 1.54
CA ILE A 94 -7.16 -5.13 1.77
C ILE A 94 -8.19 -6.25 1.73
N ASP A 95 -9.34 -6.09 2.38
CA ASP A 95 -10.38 -7.12 2.43
C ASP A 95 -11.02 -7.37 1.05
N ASN A 96 -11.25 -6.30 0.27
CA ASN A 96 -11.86 -6.39 -1.05
C ASN A 96 -10.91 -6.97 -2.11
N TYR A 97 -9.61 -6.72 -1.98
CA TYR A 97 -8.62 -7.06 -3.02
C TYR A 97 -7.57 -8.08 -2.54
N PHE A 98 -7.78 -8.75 -1.41
CA PHE A 98 -6.80 -9.65 -0.79
C PHE A 98 -6.20 -10.66 -1.79
N GLY A 99 -7.05 -11.25 -2.64
CA GLY A 99 -6.63 -12.22 -3.66
C GLY A 99 -5.74 -11.59 -4.73
N GLU A 100 -6.11 -10.43 -5.24
CA GLU A 100 -5.32 -9.70 -6.23
C GLU A 100 -4.02 -9.16 -5.66
N TRP A 101 -4.01 -8.77 -4.39
CA TRP A 101 -2.79 -8.42 -3.65
C TRP A 101 -1.89 -9.61 -3.40
N LEU A 102 -2.46 -10.81 -3.28
CA LEU A 102 -1.70 -12.04 -3.16
C LEU A 102 -1.05 -12.41 -4.50
N SER A 103 -1.80 -12.37 -5.60
CA SER A 103 -1.37 -12.87 -6.92
C SER A 103 -1.20 -11.78 -8.00
N TRP A 104 -0.74 -10.59 -7.63
CA TRP A 104 -0.61 -9.45 -8.57
C TRP A 104 0.38 -9.72 -9.71
N ASP A 105 1.31 -10.64 -9.47
CA ASP A 105 2.39 -11.06 -10.36
C ASP A 105 1.99 -12.21 -11.30
N ASP A 106 0.87 -12.90 -11.06
CA ASP A 106 0.42 -14.04 -11.88
C ASP A 106 -0.01 -13.62 -13.30
N ASN A 107 -0.20 -12.32 -13.55
CA ASN A 107 -0.49 -11.76 -14.89
C ASN A 107 0.76 -11.25 -15.64
N SER A 108 1.97 -11.64 -15.20
CA SER A 108 3.31 -11.13 -15.61
C SER A 108 3.74 -11.34 -17.07
N SER A 109 2.83 -11.58 -18.01
CA SER A 109 3.15 -11.49 -19.45
C SER A 109 3.78 -10.16 -19.88
N TRP A 110 3.70 -9.12 -19.04
CA TRP A 110 4.18 -7.77 -19.29
C TRP A 110 5.56 -7.41 -18.70
N ASN A 111 6.09 -8.18 -17.73
CA ASN A 111 7.39 -7.87 -17.13
C ASN A 111 8.33 -9.10 -17.17
N PRO A 112 9.32 -9.12 -18.08
CA PRO A 112 10.27 -10.24 -18.20
C PRO A 112 11.17 -10.42 -16.97
N ASP A 113 11.31 -9.38 -16.13
CA ASP A 113 12.14 -9.35 -14.92
C ASP A 113 11.37 -9.82 -13.66
N MET A 114 10.07 -10.12 -13.79
CA MET A 114 9.30 -10.73 -12.70
C MET A 114 9.87 -12.09 -12.30
N PRO A 115 9.79 -12.47 -11.01
CA PRO A 115 10.23 -13.77 -10.55
C PRO A 115 9.49 -14.87 -11.32
N ARG A 116 10.21 -15.57 -12.20
CA ARG A 116 9.70 -16.80 -12.81
C ARG A 116 9.96 -17.92 -11.82
N PHE A 117 8.92 -18.37 -11.15
CA PHE A 117 9.00 -19.53 -10.27
C PHE A 117 9.55 -20.74 -11.04
N LYS A 118 10.59 -21.38 -10.49
CA LYS A 118 11.23 -22.54 -11.11
C LYS A 118 10.48 -23.83 -10.80
N SER A 119 9.61 -23.82 -9.80
CA SER A 119 8.76 -24.94 -9.39
C SER A 119 7.45 -24.47 -8.77
N GLN A 120 6.47 -25.37 -8.69
CA GLN A 120 5.23 -25.13 -7.95
C GLN A 120 5.50 -24.91 -6.44
N GLU A 121 6.49 -25.60 -5.87
CA GLU A 121 6.87 -25.44 -4.46
C GLU A 121 7.41 -24.03 -4.16
N GLU A 122 8.21 -23.46 -5.07
CA GLU A 122 8.69 -22.07 -4.95
C GLU A 122 7.54 -21.08 -5.04
N LYS A 123 6.60 -21.31 -5.96
CA LYS A 123 5.38 -20.53 -6.12
C LYS A 123 4.52 -20.57 -4.85
N ASP A 124 4.26 -21.76 -4.32
CA ASP A 124 3.45 -21.95 -3.12
C ASP A 124 4.10 -21.31 -1.89
N LYS A 125 5.42 -21.45 -1.74
CA LYS A 125 6.17 -20.80 -0.66
C LYS A 125 6.04 -19.29 -0.73
N TYR A 126 6.24 -18.70 -1.91
CA TYR A 126 6.11 -17.26 -2.13
C TYR A 126 4.73 -16.75 -1.74
N TYR A 127 3.65 -17.39 -2.20
CA TYR A 127 2.30 -16.95 -1.83
C TYR A 127 1.96 -17.19 -0.36
N ASN A 128 2.50 -18.24 0.28
CA ASN A 128 2.27 -18.45 1.71
C ASN A 128 2.92 -17.34 2.54
N GLU A 129 4.17 -16.99 2.27
CA GLU A 129 4.87 -15.89 2.95
C GLU A 129 4.09 -14.56 2.81
N ARG A 130 3.61 -14.26 1.60
CA ARG A 130 2.80 -13.07 1.34
C ARG A 130 1.47 -13.07 2.06
N ARG A 131 0.79 -14.21 2.09
CA ARG A 131 -0.48 -14.37 2.81
C ARG A 131 -0.30 -14.11 4.30
N GLU A 132 0.78 -14.60 4.90
CA GLU A 132 1.10 -14.34 6.30
C GLU A 132 1.28 -12.84 6.55
N ILE A 133 2.03 -12.14 5.70
CA ILE A 133 2.27 -10.70 5.85
C ILE A 133 0.97 -9.90 5.68
N LEU A 134 0.19 -10.16 4.62
CA LEU A 134 -1.09 -9.47 4.40
C LEU A 134 -2.08 -9.72 5.54
N THR A 135 -2.11 -10.95 6.08
CA THR A 135 -2.96 -11.29 7.24
C THR A 135 -2.51 -10.54 8.49
N PHE A 136 -1.20 -10.46 8.73
CA PHE A 136 -0.64 -9.69 9.84
C PHE A 136 -1.01 -8.20 9.73
N LEU A 137 -0.81 -7.60 8.57
CA LEU A 137 -1.13 -6.19 8.29
C LEU A 137 -2.61 -5.88 8.51
N ARG A 138 -3.48 -6.74 7.94
CA ARG A 138 -4.93 -6.65 8.12
C ARG A 138 -5.31 -6.67 9.61
N ASN A 139 -4.76 -7.62 10.37
CA ASN A 139 -5.06 -7.74 11.80
C ASN A 139 -4.55 -6.52 12.57
N ARG A 140 -3.34 -6.03 12.29
CA ARG A 140 -2.79 -4.85 12.95
C ARG A 140 -3.59 -3.59 12.67
N LEU A 141 -4.06 -3.41 11.43
CA LEU A 141 -4.95 -2.30 11.07
C LEU A 141 -6.29 -2.38 11.79
N ALA A 142 -6.85 -3.58 11.96
CA ALA A 142 -8.08 -3.78 12.72
C ALA A 142 -7.88 -3.46 14.22
N GLU A 143 -6.75 -3.86 14.81
CA GLU A 143 -6.38 -3.50 16.19
C GLU A 143 -6.24 -1.99 16.34
N LEU A 144 -5.46 -1.34 15.48
CA LEU A 144 -5.28 0.12 15.46
C LEU A 144 -6.63 0.85 15.34
N LEU A 145 -7.52 0.37 14.49
CA LEU A 145 -8.83 0.96 14.33
C LEU A 145 -9.64 0.89 15.64
N ASN A 146 -9.62 -0.25 16.33
CA ASN A 146 -10.29 -0.39 17.62
C ASN A 146 -9.65 0.52 18.69
N GLU A 147 -8.32 0.66 18.70
CA GLU A 147 -7.58 1.57 19.60
C GLU A 147 -7.94 3.05 19.36
N LEU A 148 -8.21 3.44 18.11
CA LEU A 148 -8.58 4.81 17.75
C LEU A 148 -10.06 5.14 18.00
N GLU A 149 -10.93 4.12 18.08
CA GLU A 149 -12.37 4.28 18.33
C GLU A 149 -12.76 4.19 19.81
N SER A 150 -11.84 3.73 20.68
CA SER A 150 -12.03 3.60 22.13
C SER A 150 -11.74 4.89 22.89
#